data_AF-A0A975QJL5-F1
#
_entry.id   AF-A0A975QJL5-F1
#
_cell.length_a   1.000
_cell.length_b   1.000
_cell.length_c   1.000
_cell.angle_alpha   90.00
_cell.angle_beta   90.00
_cell.angle_gamma   90.00
#
_symmetry.space_group_name_H-M   'P 1'
#
loop_
_entity.id
_entity.type
_entity.pdbx_description
1 polymer ?
#
loop_
_entity_poly.entity_id
_entity_poly.type
_entity_poly.pdbx_seq_one_letter_code
_entity_poly.pdbx_strand_id
1 'polypeptide(L)'
;MSHARPEPDVPSTVSGQVPTPRRPGREHASEHPAAPPHQEPPGPQRVPALVATVALAVVCLGGFVYTLTSFFGAIRVFPTETLAAAVVLAVAGVIGFWVLRRIRPVRAPSPTFSLVAVLWGLTGAIGLALFSNSQLMSAWSRMGGVDFGSAWGASLTAPLNEELLKTIGVVLIAVIAPRVVRGPVDGFVMGALVGLGFQLAEDFTYALNSIMMQGATDGVASVLQTLFLRVGLTGLGSHWAMSAIAGTAVGLLAAVAWRPGAGRATGALLLFLLAMGVHWFFDAPVLVGLLGVLVKTLVVFLSAVAVYVVARHSHRRRVRESLAEQGEELGMRRSAAVALSSRHGRHRELGRVAAPERPAVRDRQDRMVATAEERASEYRG
;
A
#
# COMPACT_ATOMS: atom_id res chain seq x y z
N MET A 1 -24.33 63.66 -24.65
CA MET A 1 -23.77 62.30 -24.89
C MET A 1 -22.99 61.87 -23.67
N SER A 2 -23.56 61.00 -22.84
CA SER A 2 -22.83 59.94 -22.12
C SER A 2 -23.88 59.07 -21.44
N HIS A 3 -24.15 57.91 -22.04
CA HIS A 3 -25.03 56.89 -21.49
C HIS A 3 -24.26 56.11 -20.41
N ALA A 4 -24.56 56.34 -19.14
CA ALA A 4 -24.17 55.43 -18.08
C ALA A 4 -25.15 54.25 -18.07
N ARG A 5 -24.67 53.05 -18.39
CA ARG A 5 -25.43 51.80 -18.22
C ARG A 5 -25.48 51.47 -16.72
N PRO A 6 -26.62 50.99 -16.17
CA PRO A 6 -26.64 50.39 -14.84
C PRO A 6 -25.82 49.09 -14.85
N GLU A 7 -24.97 48.90 -13.84
CA GLU A 7 -24.39 47.60 -13.54
C GLU A 7 -25.50 46.57 -13.26
N PRO A 8 -25.38 45.32 -13.73
CA PRO A 8 -26.32 44.27 -13.36
C PRO A 8 -26.09 43.85 -11.91
N ASP A 9 -27.15 43.89 -11.10
CA ASP A 9 -27.22 43.29 -9.77
C ASP A 9 -26.85 41.80 -9.84
N VAL A 10 -25.62 41.47 -9.42
CA VAL A 10 -25.21 40.09 -9.17
C VAL A 10 -25.68 39.74 -7.75
N PRO A 11 -26.58 38.76 -7.58
CA PRO A 11 -26.99 38.35 -6.24
C PRO A 11 -25.78 37.77 -5.50
N SER A 12 -25.43 38.37 -4.38
CA SER A 12 -24.39 37.90 -3.49
C SER A 12 -24.79 36.57 -2.85
N THR A 13 -24.37 35.44 -3.43
CA THR A 13 -24.46 34.12 -2.77
C THR A 13 -23.33 33.97 -1.75
N VAL A 14 -23.33 34.83 -0.73
CA VAL A 14 -22.46 34.73 0.45
C VAL A 14 -23.07 33.73 1.43
N SER A 15 -23.10 32.47 1.04
CA SER A 15 -23.16 31.36 2.01
C SER A 15 -22.01 30.43 1.66
N GLY A 16 -20.89 30.61 2.34
CA GLY A 16 -19.67 29.81 2.20
C GLY A 16 -19.79 28.38 2.73
N GLN A 17 -20.92 27.72 2.49
CA GLN A 17 -21.26 26.38 2.96
C GLN A 17 -21.47 25.42 1.78
N VAL A 18 -21.41 24.11 2.05
CA VAL A 18 -21.89 23.11 1.09
C VAL A 18 -23.40 23.38 0.88
N PRO A 19 -23.90 23.53 -0.37
CA PRO A 19 -25.29 23.92 -0.59
C PRO A 19 -26.28 22.94 0.05
N THR A 20 -27.22 23.43 0.87
CA THR A 20 -28.33 22.63 1.40
C THR A 20 -29.34 22.30 0.29
N PRO A 21 -30.13 21.21 0.41
CA PRO A 21 -31.05 20.81 -0.66
C PRO A 21 -32.16 21.84 -0.84
N ARG A 22 -32.38 22.34 -2.07
CA ARG A 22 -33.69 22.86 -2.47
C ARG A 22 -34.61 21.68 -2.77
N ARG A 23 -35.79 21.65 -2.15
CA ARG A 23 -36.87 20.73 -2.53
C ARG A 23 -37.26 21.03 -3.98
N PRO A 24 -37.28 20.04 -4.90
CA PRO A 24 -37.88 20.23 -6.21
C PRO A 24 -39.38 20.42 -6.05
N GLY A 25 -39.94 21.45 -6.66
CA GLY A 25 -41.37 21.57 -6.87
C GLY A 25 -41.88 20.38 -7.68
N ARG A 26 -43.10 19.93 -7.37
CA ARG A 26 -43.81 18.88 -8.12
C ARG A 26 -44.07 19.40 -9.53
N GLU A 27 -43.25 19.00 -10.49
CA GLU A 27 -43.62 18.97 -11.90
C GLU A 27 -43.72 17.51 -12.35
N HIS A 28 -44.82 17.20 -13.03
CA HIS A 28 -45.17 15.86 -13.50
C HIS A 28 -44.08 15.30 -14.43
N ALA A 29 -43.31 14.33 -13.94
CA ALA A 29 -42.45 13.50 -14.78
C ALA A 29 -43.30 12.36 -15.37
N SER A 30 -43.49 12.40 -16.68
CA SER A 30 -43.98 11.28 -17.48
C SER A 30 -43.06 10.07 -17.32
N GLU A 31 -43.60 8.96 -16.80
CA GLU A 31 -42.89 7.68 -16.70
C GLU A 31 -42.63 7.10 -18.09
N HIS A 32 -41.36 7.06 -18.50
CA HIS A 32 -40.91 6.19 -19.59
C HIS A 32 -40.51 4.82 -19.00
N PRO A 33 -40.94 3.68 -19.59
CA PRO A 33 -40.51 2.36 -19.13
C PRO A 33 -38.99 2.25 -19.19
N ALA A 34 -38.37 1.83 -18.07
CA ALA A 34 -36.94 1.59 -18.00
C ALA A 34 -36.54 0.52 -19.01
N ALA A 35 -35.61 0.86 -19.91
CA ALA A 35 -34.97 -0.10 -20.79
C ALA A 35 -34.25 -1.18 -19.95
N PRO A 36 -34.30 -2.47 -20.35
CA PRO A 36 -33.59 -3.52 -19.65
C PRO A 36 -32.08 -3.23 -19.63
N PRO A 37 -31.36 -3.63 -18.57
CA PRO A 37 -29.94 -3.34 -18.45
C PRO A 37 -29.19 -3.95 -19.64
N HIS A 38 -28.54 -3.10 -20.43
CA HIS A 38 -27.59 -3.54 -21.44
C HIS A 38 -26.51 -4.39 -20.76
N GLN A 39 -26.50 -5.69 -21.02
CA GLN A 39 -25.39 -6.55 -20.66
C GLN A 39 -24.22 -6.19 -21.59
N GLU A 40 -23.34 -5.32 -21.13
CA GLU A 40 -22.10 -5.01 -21.85
C GLU A 40 -21.32 -6.32 -22.09
N PRO A 41 -20.85 -6.58 -23.33
CA PRO A 41 -19.98 -7.71 -23.60
C PRO A 41 -18.73 -7.65 -22.70
N PRO A 42 -18.10 -8.79 -22.36
CA PRO A 42 -16.95 -8.80 -21.48
C PRO A 42 -15.83 -7.90 -22.03
N GLY A 43 -15.66 -6.74 -21.39
CA GLY A 43 -14.68 -5.74 -21.84
C GLY A 43 -13.24 -6.28 -21.83
N PRO A 44 -12.33 -5.67 -22.63
CA PRO A 44 -10.96 -6.15 -22.88
C PRO A 44 -10.07 -6.31 -21.62
N GLN A 45 -10.51 -5.84 -20.45
CA GLN A 45 -9.78 -5.97 -19.18
C GLN A 45 -10.12 -7.24 -18.38
N ARG A 46 -11.16 -8.01 -18.75
CA ARG A 46 -11.61 -9.16 -17.95
C ARG A 46 -10.63 -10.35 -17.99
N VAL A 47 -10.00 -10.60 -19.13
CA VAL A 47 -9.07 -11.75 -19.29
C VAL A 47 -7.76 -11.53 -18.50
N PRO A 48 -7.04 -10.40 -18.62
CA PRO A 48 -5.84 -10.17 -17.82
C PRO A 48 -6.09 -10.20 -16.31
N ALA A 49 -7.22 -9.62 -15.86
CA ALA A 49 -7.61 -9.64 -14.45
C ALA A 49 -7.91 -11.06 -13.94
N LEU A 50 -8.58 -11.89 -14.73
CA LEU A 50 -8.85 -13.29 -14.39
C LEU A 50 -7.54 -14.09 -14.29
N VAL A 51 -6.67 -13.97 -15.29
CA VAL A 51 -5.36 -14.65 -15.30
C VAL A 51 -4.53 -14.23 -14.09
N ALA A 52 -4.46 -12.93 -13.79
CA ALA A 52 -3.75 -12.42 -12.62
C ALA A 52 -4.37 -12.93 -11.31
N THR A 53 -5.70 -13.04 -11.22
CA THR A 53 -6.40 -13.59 -10.04
C THR A 53 -6.07 -15.06 -9.84
N VAL A 54 -6.12 -15.87 -10.91
CA VAL A 54 -5.79 -17.30 -10.86
C VAL A 54 -4.32 -17.49 -10.50
N ALA A 55 -3.40 -16.75 -11.13
CA ALA A 55 -1.98 -16.79 -10.82
C ALA A 55 -1.72 -16.42 -9.34
N LEU A 56 -2.35 -15.35 -8.85
CA LEU A 56 -2.26 -14.96 -7.44
C LEU A 56 -2.73 -16.08 -6.52
N ALA A 57 -3.89 -16.68 -6.78
CA ALA A 57 -4.46 -17.74 -5.95
C ALA A 57 -3.60 -19.02 -5.96
N VAL A 58 -3.14 -19.46 -7.13
CA VAL A 58 -2.28 -20.65 -7.28
C VAL A 58 -0.96 -20.45 -6.55
N VAL A 59 -0.31 -19.29 -6.73
CA VAL A 59 0.97 -19.00 -6.08
C VAL A 59 0.80 -18.85 -4.56
N CYS A 60 -0.27 -18.21 -4.09
CA CYS A 60 -0.54 -18.13 -2.64
C CYS A 60 -0.76 -19.52 -2.04
N LEU A 61 -1.56 -20.38 -2.69
CA LEU A 61 -1.80 -21.75 -2.23
C LEU A 61 -0.49 -22.56 -2.22
N GLY A 62 0.26 -22.53 -3.32
CA GLY A 62 1.54 -23.25 -3.43
C GLY A 62 2.57 -22.76 -2.42
N GLY A 63 2.71 -21.45 -2.25
CA GLY A 63 3.62 -20.84 -1.28
C GLY A 63 3.23 -21.15 0.17
N PHE A 64 1.93 -21.14 0.49
CA PHE A 64 1.42 -21.55 1.80
C PHE A 64 1.71 -23.03 2.07
N VAL A 65 1.39 -23.92 1.13
CA VAL A 65 1.66 -25.37 1.25
C VAL A 65 3.15 -25.62 1.43
N TYR A 66 4.01 -25.00 0.61
CA TYR A 66 5.46 -25.13 0.72
C TYR A 66 6.00 -24.66 2.08
N THR A 67 5.53 -23.52 2.56
CA THR A 67 5.95 -23.00 3.88
C THR A 67 5.46 -23.92 5.00
N LEU A 68 4.21 -24.36 4.95
CA LEU A 68 3.63 -25.25 5.95
C LEU A 68 4.37 -26.59 5.99
N THR A 69 4.69 -27.19 4.85
CA THR A 69 5.44 -28.46 4.80
C THR A 69 6.87 -28.29 5.28
N SER A 70 7.53 -27.17 4.95
CA SER A 70 8.90 -26.87 5.39
C SER A 70 9.02 -26.77 6.91
N PHE A 71 7.99 -26.28 7.59
CA PHE A 71 8.00 -26.08 9.05
C PHE A 71 7.11 -27.08 9.81
N PHE A 72 6.46 -28.02 9.12
CA PHE A 72 5.51 -28.95 9.74
C PHE A 72 6.10 -29.75 10.91
N GLY A 73 7.35 -30.19 10.77
CA GLY A 73 8.07 -30.90 11.84
C GLY A 73 8.23 -30.03 13.09
N ALA A 74 8.74 -28.80 12.93
CA ALA A 74 8.91 -27.86 14.03
C ALA A 74 7.57 -27.51 14.69
N ILE A 75 6.53 -27.26 13.89
CA ILE A 75 5.18 -26.95 14.40
C ILE A 75 4.61 -28.10 15.26
N ARG A 76 4.84 -29.36 14.85
CA ARG A 76 4.35 -30.52 15.61
C ARG A 76 5.13 -30.77 16.89
N VAL A 77 6.43 -30.49 16.90
CA VAL A 77 7.29 -30.70 18.08
C VAL A 77 7.15 -29.55 19.08
N PHE A 78 6.93 -28.32 18.60
CA PHE A 78 6.90 -27.09 19.41
C PHE A 78 5.56 -26.32 19.25
N PRO A 79 4.42 -26.92 19.61
CA PRO A 79 3.11 -26.30 19.40
C PRO A 79 2.90 -25.05 20.27
N THR A 80 3.44 -25.03 21.49
CA THR A 80 3.31 -23.90 22.42
C THR A 80 4.08 -22.68 21.92
N GLU A 81 5.32 -22.88 21.49
CA GLU A 81 6.20 -21.86 20.90
C GLU A 81 5.62 -21.34 19.59
N THR A 82 5.12 -22.24 18.75
CA THR A 82 4.43 -21.90 17.51
C THR A 82 3.22 -21.01 17.79
N LEU A 83 2.38 -21.37 18.77
CA LEU A 83 1.23 -20.56 19.16
C LEU A 83 1.65 -19.20 19.71
N ALA A 84 2.69 -19.15 20.55
CA ALA A 84 3.22 -17.89 21.08
C ALA A 84 3.70 -16.97 19.94
N ALA A 85 4.45 -17.50 18.98
CA ALA A 85 4.88 -16.75 17.80
C ALA A 85 3.70 -16.23 16.99
N ALA A 86 2.73 -17.11 16.71
CA ALA A 86 1.53 -16.76 15.94
C ALA A 86 0.70 -15.66 16.62
N VAL A 87 0.53 -15.70 17.95
CA VAL A 87 -0.23 -14.70 18.70
C VAL A 87 0.48 -13.33 18.65
N VAL A 88 1.78 -13.28 18.93
CA VAL A 88 2.54 -12.02 18.90
C VAL A 88 2.51 -11.40 17.50
N LEU A 89 2.73 -12.22 16.47
CA LEU A 89 2.72 -11.76 15.08
C LEU A 89 1.32 -11.39 14.59
N ALA A 90 0.26 -12.05 15.07
CA ALA A 90 -1.11 -11.65 14.76
C ALA A 90 -1.42 -10.25 15.34
N VAL A 91 -1.01 -9.97 16.58
CA VAL A 91 -1.16 -8.64 17.19
C VAL A 91 -0.38 -7.59 16.42
N ALA A 92 0.90 -7.85 16.14
CA ALA A 92 1.76 -6.95 15.36
C ALA A 92 1.18 -6.71 13.95
N GLY A 93 0.67 -7.76 13.31
CA GLY A 93 0.06 -7.71 11.98
C GLY A 93 -1.22 -6.89 11.95
N VAL A 94 -2.10 -7.03 12.95
CA VAL A 94 -3.33 -6.22 13.06
C VAL A 94 -2.99 -4.74 13.24
N ILE A 95 -2.02 -4.43 14.12
CA ILE A 95 -1.57 -3.05 14.34
C ILE A 95 -0.95 -2.48 13.06
N GLY A 96 -0.02 -3.21 12.45
CA GLY A 96 0.64 -2.81 11.20
C GLY A 96 -0.35 -2.60 10.07
N PHE A 97 -1.28 -3.53 9.86
CA PHE A 97 -2.34 -3.43 8.85
C PHE A 97 -3.19 -2.17 9.05
N TRP A 98 -3.56 -1.88 10.30
CA TRP A 98 -4.35 -0.70 10.62
C TRP A 98 -3.56 0.59 10.37
N VAL A 99 -2.32 0.67 10.85
CA VAL A 99 -1.45 1.86 10.70
C VAL A 99 -1.14 2.13 9.23
N LEU A 100 -0.68 1.12 8.48
CA LEU A 100 -0.27 1.29 7.08
C LEU A 100 -1.43 1.71 6.18
N ARG A 101 -2.67 1.24 6.43
CA ARG A 101 -3.85 1.72 5.69
C ARG A 101 -4.18 3.19 5.99
N ARG A 102 -3.80 3.70 7.17
CA ARG A 102 -4.10 5.08 7.60
C ARG A 102 -3.11 6.10 7.04
N ILE A 103 -1.95 5.68 6.55
CA ILE A 103 -0.97 6.60 5.93
C ILE A 103 -1.50 7.20 4.62
N ARG A 104 -2.47 6.56 3.94
CA ARG A 104 -3.05 7.12 2.73
C ARG A 104 -3.77 8.45 3.05
N PRO A 105 -3.38 9.58 2.43
CA PRO A 105 -3.65 10.93 2.95
C PRO A 105 -5.12 11.39 2.92
N VAL A 106 -5.95 10.83 2.05
CA VAL A 106 -7.31 11.32 1.76
C VAL A 106 -8.36 10.30 2.21
N ARG A 107 -8.34 9.10 1.63
CA ARG A 107 -9.18 7.94 1.98
C ARG A 107 -8.31 6.71 2.19
N ALA A 108 -8.71 5.81 3.10
CA ALA A 108 -8.03 4.53 3.27
C ALA A 108 -8.17 3.67 2.00
N PRO A 109 -7.20 2.79 1.69
CA PRO A 109 -7.34 1.85 0.58
C PRO A 109 -8.47 0.84 0.84
N SER A 110 -8.92 0.20 -0.24
CA SER A 110 -9.92 -0.88 -0.18
C SER A 110 -9.47 -1.96 0.82
N PRO A 111 -10.31 -2.33 1.81
CA PRO A 111 -9.95 -3.35 2.80
C PRO A 111 -9.70 -4.71 2.13
N THR A 112 -10.48 -5.07 1.12
CA THR A 112 -10.34 -6.34 0.39
C THR A 112 -8.96 -6.46 -0.25
N PHE A 113 -8.56 -5.46 -1.04
CA PHE A 113 -7.25 -5.50 -1.69
C PHE A 113 -6.08 -5.26 -0.73
N SER A 114 -6.34 -4.60 0.41
CA SER A 114 -5.36 -4.52 1.50
C SER A 114 -5.09 -5.91 2.09
N LEU A 115 -6.13 -6.74 2.27
CA LEU A 115 -5.99 -8.12 2.73
C LEU A 115 -5.33 -8.99 1.67
N VAL A 116 -5.68 -8.84 0.39
CA VAL A 116 -5.01 -9.55 -0.72
C VAL A 116 -3.52 -9.22 -0.77
N ALA A 117 -3.13 -7.96 -0.54
CA ALA A 117 -1.73 -7.56 -0.45
C ALA A 117 -1.00 -8.30 0.69
N VAL A 118 -1.57 -8.28 1.91
CA VAL A 118 -0.99 -9.02 3.04
C VAL A 118 -0.93 -10.51 2.76
N LEU A 119 -1.98 -11.11 2.19
CA LEU A 119 -2.02 -12.53 1.85
C LEU A 119 -0.94 -12.92 0.85
N TRP A 120 -0.71 -12.10 -0.18
CA TRP A 120 0.38 -12.33 -1.12
C TRP A 120 1.73 -12.37 -0.42
N GLY A 121 2.01 -11.38 0.43
CA GLY A 121 3.24 -11.34 1.24
C GLY A 121 3.40 -12.55 2.14
N LEU A 122 2.34 -12.86 2.91
CA LEU A 122 2.30 -13.89 3.94
C LEU A 122 2.41 -15.33 3.38
N THR A 123 2.13 -15.53 2.09
CA THR A 123 2.05 -16.87 1.50
C THR A 123 2.86 -17.00 0.21
N GLY A 124 2.40 -16.38 -0.88
CA GLY A 124 3.00 -16.52 -2.20
C GLY A 124 4.43 -16.02 -2.26
N ALA A 125 4.67 -14.79 -1.80
CA ALA A 125 6.00 -14.17 -1.85
C ALA A 125 6.99 -14.90 -0.94
N ILE A 126 6.63 -15.17 0.32
CA ILE A 126 7.53 -15.86 1.26
C ILE A 126 7.84 -17.30 0.83
N GLY A 127 6.85 -18.06 0.33
CA GLY A 127 7.08 -19.44 -0.09
C GLY A 127 8.05 -19.52 -1.26
N LEU A 128 7.89 -18.65 -2.26
CA LEU A 128 8.83 -18.55 -3.39
C LEU A 128 10.21 -18.01 -2.96
N ALA A 129 10.25 -17.08 -2.01
CA ALA A 129 11.48 -16.53 -1.47
C ALA A 129 12.28 -17.60 -0.72
N LEU A 130 11.67 -18.36 0.19
CA LEU A 130 12.34 -19.44 0.91
C LEU A 130 12.99 -20.45 -0.04
N PHE A 131 12.24 -20.89 -1.05
CA PHE A 131 12.78 -21.78 -2.09
C PHE A 131 13.97 -21.14 -2.80
N SER A 132 13.80 -19.93 -3.32
CA SER A 132 14.82 -19.24 -4.12
C SER A 132 16.06 -18.84 -3.29
N ASN A 133 15.88 -18.49 -2.01
CA ASN A 133 16.94 -18.12 -1.07
C ASN A 133 17.94 -19.27 -0.93
N SER A 134 17.45 -20.49 -0.68
CA SER A 134 18.30 -21.67 -0.55
C SER A 134 19.15 -21.95 -1.80
N GLN A 135 18.56 -21.79 -3.00
CA GLN A 135 19.24 -22.03 -4.26
C GLN A 135 20.30 -20.96 -4.56
N LEU A 136 19.98 -19.69 -4.34
CA LEU A 136 20.89 -18.57 -4.58
C LEU A 136 22.05 -18.56 -3.57
N MET A 137 21.78 -18.78 -2.28
CA MET A 137 22.83 -18.91 -1.25
C MET A 137 23.81 -20.06 -1.56
N SER A 138 23.30 -21.19 -2.05
CA SER A 138 24.13 -22.31 -2.52
C SER A 138 25.00 -21.92 -3.71
N ALA A 139 24.45 -21.16 -4.67
CA ALA A 139 25.21 -20.67 -5.82
C ALA A 139 26.34 -19.71 -5.40
N TRP A 140 26.07 -18.75 -4.51
CA TRP A 140 27.10 -17.83 -3.99
C TRP A 140 28.22 -18.57 -3.27
N SER A 141 27.86 -19.58 -2.47
CA SER A 141 28.84 -20.41 -1.75
C SER A 141 29.72 -21.23 -2.70
N ARG A 142 29.17 -21.71 -3.82
CA ARG A 142 29.94 -22.44 -4.85
C ARG A 142 30.88 -21.53 -5.64
N MET A 143 30.48 -20.28 -5.88
CA MET A 143 31.28 -19.33 -6.67
C MET A 143 32.38 -18.66 -5.86
N GLY A 144 32.09 -18.26 -4.62
CA GLY A 144 33.00 -17.48 -3.77
C GLY A 144 33.58 -18.23 -2.57
N GLY A 145 33.20 -19.49 -2.35
CA GLY A 145 33.53 -20.25 -1.16
C GLY A 145 32.50 -20.09 -0.03
N VAL A 146 32.54 -21.01 0.95
CA VAL A 146 31.58 -21.06 2.07
C VAL A 146 31.65 -19.81 2.93
N ASP A 147 32.85 -19.28 3.19
CA ASP A 147 33.03 -18.07 4.00
C ASP A 147 32.42 -16.84 3.32
N PHE A 148 32.60 -16.71 2.00
CA PHE A 148 31.97 -15.64 1.23
C PHE A 148 30.44 -15.79 1.19
N GLY A 149 29.96 -17.01 0.92
CA GLY A 149 28.53 -17.31 0.85
C GLY A 149 27.81 -17.08 2.18
N SER A 150 28.44 -17.43 3.30
CA SER A 150 27.88 -17.20 4.64
C SER A 150 27.88 -15.72 5.03
N ALA A 151 28.91 -14.96 4.65
CA ALA A 151 28.99 -13.53 4.98
C ALA A 151 28.09 -12.65 4.10
N TRP A 152 28.09 -12.87 2.79
CA TRP A 152 27.44 -11.98 1.81
C TRP A 152 26.16 -12.55 1.21
N GLY A 153 25.93 -13.87 1.33
CA GLY A 153 24.86 -14.58 0.62
C GLY A 153 23.47 -13.98 0.85
N ALA A 154 23.14 -13.59 2.08
CA ALA A 154 21.85 -12.93 2.38
C ALA A 154 21.69 -11.63 1.57
N SER A 155 22.66 -10.72 1.68
CA SER A 155 22.64 -9.42 0.98
C SER A 155 22.64 -9.53 -0.55
N LEU A 156 23.25 -10.58 -1.11
CA LEU A 156 23.28 -10.81 -2.56
C LEU A 156 22.05 -11.57 -3.07
N THR A 157 21.23 -12.10 -2.15
CA THR A 157 20.09 -12.95 -2.49
C THR A 157 18.79 -12.22 -2.27
N ALA A 158 18.47 -11.89 -1.02
CA ALA A 158 17.16 -11.40 -0.61
C ALA A 158 16.70 -10.13 -1.37
N PRO A 159 17.58 -9.15 -1.67
CA PRO A 159 17.17 -7.99 -2.45
C PRO A 159 16.76 -8.32 -3.88
N LEU A 160 17.32 -9.37 -4.49
CA LEU A 160 17.06 -9.73 -5.87
C LEU A 160 15.71 -10.44 -6.01
N ASN A 161 15.52 -11.52 -5.26
CA ASN A 161 14.32 -12.34 -5.39
C ASN A 161 13.17 -11.78 -4.57
N GLU A 162 13.39 -11.38 -3.32
CA GLU A 162 12.28 -11.03 -2.45
C GLU A 162 11.63 -9.70 -2.85
N GLU A 163 12.40 -8.66 -3.15
CA GLU A 163 11.81 -7.39 -3.59
C GLU A 163 11.08 -7.55 -4.92
N LEU A 164 11.60 -8.39 -5.83
CA LEU A 164 10.91 -8.73 -7.07
C LEU A 164 9.58 -9.45 -6.79
N LEU A 165 9.60 -10.50 -5.98
CA LEU A 165 8.42 -11.31 -5.63
C LEU A 165 7.36 -10.48 -4.89
N LYS A 166 7.76 -9.61 -3.95
CA LYS A 166 6.86 -8.67 -3.28
C LYS A 166 6.25 -7.69 -4.28
N THR A 167 7.07 -7.13 -5.18
CA THR A 167 6.62 -6.16 -6.19
C THR A 167 5.64 -6.78 -7.20
N ILE A 168 5.84 -8.04 -7.60
CA ILE A 168 4.90 -8.79 -8.45
C ILE A 168 3.51 -8.82 -7.82
N GLY A 169 3.39 -8.96 -6.49
CA GLY A 169 2.09 -8.88 -5.81
C GLY A 169 1.36 -7.56 -6.02
N VAL A 170 2.09 -6.44 -5.95
CA VAL A 170 1.54 -5.11 -6.21
C VAL A 170 1.11 -4.97 -7.68
N VAL A 171 1.90 -5.52 -8.62
CA VAL A 171 1.56 -5.56 -10.05
C VAL A 171 0.29 -6.37 -10.28
N LEU A 172 0.18 -7.57 -9.70
CA LEU A 172 -1.01 -8.42 -9.80
C LEU A 172 -2.25 -7.69 -9.29
N ILE A 173 -2.17 -7.02 -8.13
CA ILE A 173 -3.28 -6.22 -7.60
C ILE A 173 -3.63 -5.06 -8.56
N ALA A 174 -2.64 -4.39 -9.13
CA ALA A 174 -2.87 -3.32 -10.10
C ALA A 174 -3.50 -3.80 -11.41
N VAL A 175 -3.26 -5.06 -11.82
CA VAL A 175 -3.91 -5.69 -12.98
C VAL A 175 -5.32 -6.17 -12.65
N ILE A 176 -5.52 -6.80 -11.50
CA ILE A 176 -6.83 -7.30 -11.03
C ILE A 176 -7.80 -6.14 -10.79
N ALA A 177 -7.31 -5.06 -10.18
CA ALA A 177 -8.11 -3.91 -9.83
C ALA A 177 -7.35 -2.59 -10.09
N PRO A 178 -7.29 -2.13 -11.36
CA PRO A 178 -6.57 -0.91 -11.73
C PRO A 178 -7.02 0.34 -10.96
N ARG A 179 -8.29 0.40 -10.55
CA ARG A 179 -8.84 1.51 -9.73
C ARG A 179 -8.30 1.56 -8.30
N VAL A 180 -7.65 0.50 -7.83
CA VAL A 180 -7.07 0.41 -6.49
C VAL A 180 -5.67 0.98 -6.45
N VAL A 181 -4.89 0.82 -7.54
CA VAL A 181 -3.52 1.33 -7.68
C VAL A 181 -3.49 2.38 -8.78
N ARG A 182 -3.86 3.62 -8.45
CA ARG A 182 -3.99 4.71 -9.44
C ARG A 182 -2.76 5.60 -9.53
N GLY A 183 -1.83 5.47 -8.58
CA GLY A 183 -0.66 6.33 -8.54
C GLY A 183 0.36 5.95 -7.47
N PRO A 184 1.45 6.73 -7.36
CA PRO A 184 2.58 6.42 -6.47
C PRO A 184 2.19 6.17 -5.01
N VAL A 185 1.27 6.96 -4.45
CA VAL A 185 0.82 6.79 -3.06
C VAL A 185 0.00 5.51 -2.87
N ASP A 186 -0.80 5.11 -3.86
CA ASP A 186 -1.57 3.87 -3.78
C ASP A 186 -0.63 2.66 -3.86
N GLY A 187 0.36 2.74 -4.77
CA GLY A 187 1.43 1.76 -4.89
C GLY A 187 2.28 1.63 -3.62
N PHE A 188 2.65 2.76 -2.99
CA PHE A 188 3.36 2.76 -1.70
C PHE A 188 2.60 1.98 -0.63
N VAL A 189 1.30 2.26 -0.48
CA VAL A 189 0.47 1.63 0.56
C VAL A 189 0.28 0.14 0.28
N MET A 190 0.05 -0.26 -0.97
CA MET A 190 -0.06 -1.68 -1.31
C MET A 190 1.26 -2.42 -1.16
N GLY A 191 2.36 -1.82 -1.58
CA GLY A 191 3.71 -2.35 -1.35
C GLY A 191 4.00 -2.53 0.15
N ALA A 192 3.64 -1.54 0.98
CA ALA A 192 3.80 -1.64 2.43
C ALA A 192 3.02 -2.81 3.03
N LEU A 193 1.79 -3.04 2.55
CA LEU A 193 0.94 -4.14 3.03
C LEU A 193 1.44 -5.51 2.55
N VAL A 194 1.96 -5.61 1.32
CA VAL A 194 2.66 -6.81 0.85
C VAL A 194 3.88 -7.10 1.72
N GLY A 195 4.74 -6.09 1.93
CA GLY A 195 5.95 -6.25 2.74
C GLY A 195 5.64 -6.55 4.21
N LEU A 196 4.53 -6.05 4.77
CA LEU A 196 4.05 -6.43 6.10
C LEU A 196 3.71 -7.93 6.13
N GLY A 197 2.93 -8.44 5.17
CA GLY A 197 2.61 -9.87 5.11
C GLY A 197 3.86 -10.74 5.01
N PHE A 198 4.80 -10.34 4.15
CA PHE A 198 6.09 -11.02 4.00
C PHE A 198 6.88 -11.04 5.31
N GLN A 199 6.99 -9.88 5.97
CA GLN A 199 7.67 -9.75 7.24
C GLN A 199 7.06 -10.63 8.33
N LEU A 200 5.73 -10.71 8.43
CA LEU A 200 5.08 -11.57 9.43
C LEU A 200 5.42 -13.04 9.21
N ALA A 201 5.40 -13.50 7.96
CA ALA A 201 5.77 -14.88 7.66
C ALA A 201 7.26 -15.14 7.89
N GLU A 202 8.11 -14.19 7.53
CA GLU A 202 9.55 -14.31 7.77
C GLU A 202 9.88 -14.30 9.26
N ASP A 203 9.32 -13.36 10.04
CA ASP A 203 9.50 -13.31 11.49
C ASP A 203 9.05 -14.62 12.16
N PHE A 204 8.01 -15.28 11.62
CA PHE A 204 7.57 -16.59 12.08
C PHE A 204 8.61 -17.69 11.80
N THR A 205 9.24 -17.71 10.62
CA THR A 205 10.30 -18.69 10.32
C THR A 205 11.51 -18.48 11.22
N TYR A 206 11.91 -17.23 11.47
CA TYR A 206 12.98 -16.89 12.41
C TYR A 206 12.65 -17.32 13.84
N ALA A 207 11.41 -17.10 14.30
CA ALA A 207 10.96 -17.56 15.60
C ALA A 207 11.10 -19.07 15.74
N LEU A 208 10.65 -19.87 14.76
CA LEU A 208 10.78 -21.33 14.83
C LEU A 208 12.24 -21.80 14.74
N ASN A 209 13.05 -21.19 13.87
CA ASN A 209 14.47 -21.52 13.75
C ASN A 209 15.25 -21.20 15.03
N SER A 210 14.86 -20.15 15.76
CA SER A 210 15.50 -19.77 17.03
C SER A 210 15.39 -20.84 18.11
N ILE A 211 14.32 -21.64 18.12
CA ILE A 211 14.13 -22.75 19.06
C ILE A 211 15.23 -23.79 18.87
N MET A 212 15.47 -24.18 17.62
CA MET A 212 16.48 -25.17 17.25
C MET A 212 17.90 -24.66 17.51
N MET A 213 18.15 -23.39 17.17
CA MET A 213 19.46 -22.74 17.39
C MET A 213 19.85 -22.67 18.86
N GLN A 214 18.87 -22.61 19.77
CA GLN A 214 19.09 -22.60 21.23
C GLN A 214 18.98 -24.00 21.86
N GLY A 215 19.08 -25.07 21.07
CA GLY A 215 19.09 -26.44 21.58
C GLY A 215 17.77 -26.92 22.17
N ALA A 216 16.65 -26.24 21.88
CA ALA A 216 15.30 -26.59 22.34
C ALA A 216 15.11 -26.66 23.86
N THR A 217 15.92 -25.92 24.64
CA THR A 217 15.87 -25.92 26.12
C THR A 217 14.99 -24.81 26.69
N ASP A 218 14.94 -23.63 26.05
CA ASP A 218 14.13 -22.45 26.45
C ASP A 218 13.26 -21.93 25.29
N GLY A 219 12.47 -22.82 24.69
CA GLY A 219 11.76 -22.57 23.41
C GLY A 219 10.94 -21.28 23.36
N VAL A 220 10.04 -21.05 24.33
CA VAL A 220 9.18 -19.86 24.34
C VAL A 220 9.99 -18.57 24.55
N ALA A 221 11.01 -18.60 25.43
CA ALA A 221 11.85 -17.43 25.66
C ALA A 221 12.65 -17.06 24.40
N SER A 222 13.20 -18.07 23.70
CA SER A 222 13.89 -17.90 22.41
C SER A 222 13.01 -17.22 21.37
N VAL A 223 11.75 -17.68 21.23
CA VAL A 223 10.76 -17.08 20.35
C VAL A 223 10.49 -15.62 20.71
N LEU A 224 10.20 -15.33 21.99
CA LEU A 224 9.87 -13.98 22.42
C LEU A 224 11.04 -13.01 22.27
N GLN A 225 12.27 -13.45 22.56
CA GLN A 225 13.48 -12.66 22.35
C GLN A 225 13.69 -12.35 20.86
N THR A 226 13.54 -13.37 20.00
CA THR A 226 13.66 -13.21 18.55
C THR A 226 12.62 -12.23 18.02
N LEU A 227 11.36 -12.37 18.43
CA LEU A 227 10.29 -11.47 18.00
C LEU A 227 10.42 -10.05 18.58
N PHE A 228 10.95 -9.90 19.80
CA PHE A 228 11.25 -8.58 20.36
C PHE A 228 12.27 -7.84 19.48
N LEU A 229 13.33 -8.51 19.04
CA LEU A 229 14.30 -7.90 18.12
C LEU A 229 13.66 -7.62 16.76
N ARG A 230 12.94 -8.58 16.18
CA ARG A 230 12.42 -8.44 14.81
C ARG A 230 11.26 -7.45 14.69
N VAL A 231 10.31 -7.50 15.62
CA VAL A 231 9.13 -6.62 15.64
C VAL A 231 9.46 -5.29 16.32
N GLY A 232 10.16 -5.31 17.46
CA GLY A 232 10.42 -4.12 18.27
C GLY A 232 11.57 -3.27 17.75
N LEU A 233 12.71 -3.91 17.42
CA LEU A 233 13.92 -3.18 17.00
C LEU A 233 13.92 -2.88 15.50
N THR A 234 13.73 -3.91 14.68
CA THR A 234 13.83 -3.76 13.22
C THR A 234 12.51 -3.45 12.53
N GLY A 235 11.37 -3.69 13.19
CA GLY A 235 10.04 -3.64 12.57
C GLY A 235 9.63 -2.25 12.04
N LEU A 236 10.27 -1.17 12.49
CA LEU A 236 10.04 0.17 11.94
C LEU A 236 10.63 0.33 10.53
N GLY A 237 11.73 -0.36 10.21
CA GLY A 237 12.50 -0.15 8.98
C GLY A 237 12.97 -1.48 8.40
N SER A 238 12.00 -2.28 7.98
CA SER A 238 12.16 -3.66 7.49
C SER A 238 11.42 -3.83 6.15
N HIS A 239 10.98 -5.04 5.81
CA HIS A 239 10.39 -5.34 4.51
C HIS A 239 9.20 -4.46 4.12
N TRP A 240 8.31 -4.09 5.05
CA TRP A 240 7.20 -3.21 4.70
C TRP A 240 7.68 -1.88 4.10
N ALA A 241 8.79 -1.33 4.60
CA ALA A 241 9.33 -0.06 4.15
C ALA A 241 9.99 -0.20 2.77
N MET A 242 10.80 -1.25 2.57
CA MET A 242 11.44 -1.55 1.28
C MET A 242 10.40 -1.82 0.19
N SER A 243 9.41 -2.66 0.48
CA SER A 243 8.33 -2.97 -0.43
C SER A 243 7.42 -1.78 -0.71
N ALA A 244 7.29 -0.83 0.22
CA ALA A 244 6.57 0.42 -0.04
C ALA A 244 7.30 1.29 -1.08
N ILE A 245 8.63 1.36 -1.01
CA ILE A 245 9.45 2.05 -2.01
C ILE A 245 9.26 1.37 -3.38
N ALA A 246 9.41 0.05 -3.45
CA ALA A 246 9.21 -0.70 -4.69
C ALA A 246 7.78 -0.58 -5.25
N GLY A 247 6.77 -0.66 -4.38
CA GLY A 247 5.36 -0.46 -4.74
C GLY A 247 5.08 0.94 -5.30
N THR A 248 5.83 1.96 -4.88
CA THR A 248 5.72 3.32 -5.45
C THR A 248 6.11 3.34 -6.93
N ALA A 249 7.10 2.54 -7.34
CA ALA A 249 7.46 2.37 -8.74
C ALA A 249 6.29 1.80 -9.55
N VAL A 250 5.62 0.76 -9.03
CA VAL A 250 4.42 0.18 -9.65
C VAL A 250 3.31 1.23 -9.76
N GLY A 251 3.07 2.01 -8.71
CA GLY A 251 2.10 3.09 -8.74
C GLY A 251 2.41 4.17 -9.78
N LEU A 252 3.69 4.47 -10.01
CA LEU A 252 4.13 5.42 -11.05
C LEU A 252 3.83 4.92 -12.46
N LEU A 253 4.02 3.62 -12.70
CA LEU A 253 3.75 2.97 -13.99
C LEU A 253 2.24 2.80 -14.22
N ALA A 254 1.50 2.37 -13.20
CA ALA A 254 0.06 2.18 -13.26
C ALA A 254 -0.70 3.48 -13.56
N ALA A 255 -0.23 4.62 -13.02
CA ALA A 255 -0.83 5.95 -13.28
C ALA A 255 -0.92 6.31 -14.77
N VAL A 256 -0.02 5.78 -15.58
CA VAL A 256 0.04 6.03 -17.03
C VAL A 256 -0.40 4.80 -17.84
N ALA A 257 -1.23 3.94 -17.25
CA ALA A 257 -1.69 2.69 -17.84
C ALA A 257 -0.55 1.86 -18.45
N TRP A 258 0.58 1.78 -17.72
CA TRP A 258 1.75 0.99 -18.11
C TRP A 258 2.43 1.43 -19.41
N ARG A 259 2.19 2.68 -19.85
CA ARG A 259 2.84 3.30 -21.02
C ARG A 259 3.67 4.52 -20.59
N PRO A 260 4.74 4.35 -19.80
CA PRO A 260 5.56 5.46 -19.33
C PRO A 260 6.43 6.05 -20.46
N GLY A 261 6.58 7.37 -20.47
CA GLY A 261 7.72 8.00 -21.15
C GLY A 261 9.03 7.75 -20.40
N ALA A 262 10.18 8.04 -21.04
CA ALA A 262 11.51 7.73 -20.53
C ALA A 262 11.77 8.20 -19.08
N GLY A 263 11.32 9.42 -18.72
CA GLY A 263 11.51 9.95 -17.37
C GLY A 263 10.77 9.16 -16.28
N ARG A 264 9.53 8.72 -16.55
CA ARG A 264 8.75 7.89 -15.60
C ARG A 264 9.28 6.47 -15.52
N ALA A 265 9.69 5.89 -16.64
CA ALA A 265 10.33 4.57 -16.67
C ALA A 265 11.63 4.57 -15.85
N THR A 266 12.48 5.58 -16.06
CA THR A 266 13.71 5.77 -15.29
C THR A 266 13.41 5.98 -13.80
N GLY A 267 12.44 6.82 -13.46
CA GLY A 267 12.04 7.03 -12.06
C GLY A 267 11.53 5.75 -11.38
N ALA A 268 10.74 4.93 -12.09
CA ALA A 268 10.27 3.64 -11.58
C ALA A 268 11.44 2.66 -11.36
N LEU A 269 12.38 2.59 -12.32
CA LEU A 269 13.58 1.78 -12.19
C LEU A 269 14.43 2.21 -11.00
N LEU A 270 14.68 3.52 -10.83
CA LEU A 270 15.45 4.05 -9.71
C LEU A 270 14.79 3.78 -8.35
N LEU A 271 13.46 3.85 -8.27
CA LEU A 271 12.72 3.48 -7.05
C LEU A 271 12.86 1.99 -6.73
N PHE A 272 12.77 1.13 -7.75
CA PHE A 272 12.95 -0.31 -7.55
C PHE A 272 14.39 -0.65 -7.13
N LEU A 273 15.40 -0.05 -7.78
CA LEU A 273 16.80 -0.19 -7.41
C LEU A 273 17.09 0.38 -6.02
N LEU A 274 16.43 1.47 -5.62
CA LEU A 274 16.54 1.98 -4.26
C LEU A 274 16.03 0.97 -3.25
N ALA A 275 14.88 0.35 -3.48
CA ALA A 275 14.34 -0.69 -2.60
C ALA A 275 15.31 -1.87 -2.46
N MET A 276 15.88 -2.35 -3.57
CA MET A 276 16.90 -3.40 -3.57
C MET A 276 18.17 -2.94 -2.84
N GLY A 277 18.64 -1.71 -3.06
CA GLY A 277 19.85 -1.17 -2.45
C GLY A 277 19.73 -1.03 -0.93
N VAL A 278 18.59 -0.56 -0.43
CA VAL A 278 18.38 -0.47 1.04
C VAL A 278 18.19 -1.84 1.67
N HIS A 279 17.63 -2.82 0.95
CA HIS A 279 17.54 -4.21 1.40
C HIS A 279 18.93 -4.85 1.45
N TRP A 280 19.73 -4.68 0.39
CA TRP A 280 21.12 -5.13 0.35
C TRP A 280 21.92 -4.57 1.52
N PHE A 281 21.76 -3.27 1.80
CA PHE A 281 22.44 -2.62 2.91
C PHE A 281 22.00 -3.16 4.29
N PHE A 282 20.71 -3.48 4.43
CA PHE A 282 20.18 -4.09 5.65
C PHE A 282 20.86 -5.44 5.95
N ASP A 283 21.00 -6.28 4.93
CA ASP A 283 21.58 -7.63 5.06
C ASP A 283 23.10 -7.70 4.93
N ALA A 284 23.74 -6.64 4.44
CA ALA A 284 25.19 -6.63 4.22
C ALA A 284 25.95 -6.87 5.54
N PRO A 285 27.06 -7.62 5.54
CA PRO A 285 27.88 -7.91 6.73
C PRO A 285 28.72 -6.71 7.19
N VAL A 286 28.12 -5.52 7.20
CA VAL A 286 28.69 -4.24 7.63
C VAL A 286 27.86 -3.69 8.78
N LEU A 287 28.44 -2.79 9.59
CA LEU A 287 27.77 -2.21 10.76
C LEU A 287 27.15 -3.32 11.63
N VAL A 288 28.01 -4.17 12.19
CA VAL A 288 27.61 -5.30 13.04
C VAL A 288 27.27 -4.84 14.46
N GLY A 289 26.46 -5.64 15.18
CA GLY A 289 26.02 -5.34 16.54
C GLY A 289 24.79 -4.42 16.62
N LEU A 290 24.34 -4.15 17.85
CA LEU A 290 23.06 -3.48 18.13
C LEU A 290 22.95 -2.08 17.48
N LEU A 291 23.99 -1.26 17.62
CA LEU A 291 24.02 0.09 17.04
C LEU A 291 23.94 0.04 15.51
N GLY A 292 24.64 -0.92 14.89
CA GLY A 292 24.64 -1.08 13.46
C GLY A 292 23.29 -1.53 12.91
N VAL A 293 22.60 -2.44 13.60
CA VAL A 293 21.20 -2.82 13.29
C VAL A 293 20.28 -1.60 13.37
N LEU A 294 20.38 -0.80 14.44
CA LEU A 294 19.58 0.43 14.59
C LEU A 294 19.82 1.43 13.45
N VAL A 295 21.08 1.64 13.06
CA VAL A 295 21.44 2.53 11.94
C VAL A 295 20.83 2.01 10.63
N LYS A 296 20.95 0.72 10.34
CA LYS A 296 20.36 0.10 9.15
C LYS A 296 18.84 0.25 9.11
N THR A 297 18.16 -0.08 10.20
CA THR A 297 16.71 0.10 10.33
C THR A 297 16.32 1.56 10.10
N LEU A 298 17.05 2.51 10.67
CA LEU A 298 16.78 3.93 10.48
C LEU A 298 16.96 4.35 9.02
N VAL A 299 18.01 3.90 8.33
CA VAL A 299 18.24 4.19 6.90
C VAL A 299 17.09 3.67 6.05
N VAL A 300 16.64 2.45 6.27
CA VAL A 300 15.49 1.86 5.54
C VAL A 300 14.22 2.67 5.80
N PHE A 301 13.93 2.98 7.07
CA PHE A 301 12.74 3.74 7.46
C PHE A 301 12.74 5.16 6.87
N LEU A 302 13.85 5.89 6.99
CA LEU A 302 13.98 7.24 6.47
C LEU A 302 13.89 7.27 4.93
N SER A 303 14.42 6.26 4.25
CA SER A 303 14.28 6.12 2.80
C SER A 303 12.81 6.00 2.39
N ALA A 304 12.05 5.14 3.08
CA ALA A 304 10.62 4.99 2.84
C ALA A 304 9.83 6.28 3.17
N VAL A 305 10.17 6.96 4.27
CA VAL A 305 9.57 8.25 4.64
C VAL A 305 9.85 9.32 3.59
N ALA A 306 11.08 9.42 3.09
CA ALA A 306 11.43 10.39 2.04
C ALA A 306 10.60 10.18 0.77
N VAL A 307 10.53 8.93 0.29
CA VAL A 307 9.70 8.55 -0.87
C VAL A 307 8.22 8.86 -0.61
N TYR A 308 7.70 8.50 0.55
CA TYR A 308 6.31 8.77 0.93
C TYR A 308 6.00 10.26 0.96
N VAL A 309 6.87 11.09 1.54
CA VAL A 309 6.66 12.55 1.63
C VAL A 309 6.55 13.17 0.23
N VAL A 310 7.45 12.80 -0.69
CA VAL A 310 7.44 13.27 -2.09
C VAL A 310 6.16 12.82 -2.80
N ALA A 311 5.82 11.53 -2.71
CA ALA A 311 4.62 10.98 -3.33
C ALA A 311 3.34 11.63 -2.77
N ARG A 312 3.26 11.78 -1.45
CA ARG A 312 2.13 12.39 -0.73
C ARG A 312 1.97 13.86 -1.06
N HIS A 313 3.06 14.63 -1.10
CA HIS A 313 3.02 16.05 -1.43
C HIS A 313 2.43 16.25 -2.83
N SER A 314 2.97 15.52 -3.80
CA SER A 314 2.53 15.53 -5.19
C SER A 314 1.05 15.13 -5.32
N HIS A 315 0.63 14.07 -4.65
CA HIS A 315 -0.76 13.62 -4.66
C HIS A 315 -1.73 14.63 -4.03
N ARG A 316 -1.38 15.18 -2.86
CA ARG A 316 -2.21 16.18 -2.18
C ARG A 316 -2.35 17.45 -3.00
N ARG A 317 -1.29 17.89 -3.66
CA ARG A 317 -1.33 19.06 -4.54
C ARG A 317 -2.39 18.87 -5.64
N ARG A 318 -2.32 17.76 -6.39
CA ARG A 318 -3.29 17.46 -7.47
C ARG A 318 -4.73 17.34 -6.97
N VAL A 319 -4.94 16.67 -5.83
CA VAL A 319 -6.29 16.56 -5.23
C VAL A 319 -6.83 17.92 -4.81
N ARG A 320 -5.98 18.82 -4.29
CA ARG A 320 -6.39 20.18 -3.91
C ARG A 320 -6.73 21.04 -5.13
N GLU A 321 -5.96 20.94 -6.21
CA GLU A 321 -6.23 21.62 -7.49
C GLU A 321 -7.58 21.15 -8.04
N SER A 322 -7.80 19.83 -8.13
CA SER A 322 -9.08 19.28 -8.61
C SER A 322 -10.28 19.63 -7.72
N LEU A 323 -10.10 19.69 -6.39
CA LEU A 323 -11.15 20.13 -5.47
C LEU A 323 -11.44 21.63 -5.63
N ALA A 324 -10.44 22.45 -5.92
CA ALA A 324 -10.65 23.88 -6.15
C ALA A 324 -11.49 24.12 -7.41
N GLU A 325 -11.15 23.45 -8.51
CA GLU A 325 -11.90 23.50 -9.78
C GLU A 325 -13.36 23.03 -9.61
N GLN A 326 -13.56 21.88 -8.97
CA GLN A 326 -14.92 21.39 -8.65
C GLN A 326 -15.68 22.33 -7.71
N GLY A 327 -14.98 22.97 -6.78
CA GLY A 327 -15.56 23.97 -5.90
C GLY A 327 -16.09 25.15 -6.69
N GLU A 328 -15.30 25.67 -7.63
CA GLU A 328 -15.68 26.78 -8.52
C GLU A 328 -16.89 26.38 -9.41
N GLU A 329 -16.88 25.18 -10.00
CA GLU A 329 -18.02 24.62 -10.77
C GLU A 329 -19.34 24.59 -9.96
N LEU A 330 -19.25 24.34 -8.65
CA LEU A 330 -20.40 24.22 -7.74
C LEU A 330 -20.72 25.52 -6.97
N GLY A 331 -20.05 26.63 -7.28
CA GLY A 331 -20.22 27.91 -6.58
C GLY A 331 -19.75 27.89 -5.12
N MET A 332 -18.89 26.94 -4.73
CA MET A 332 -18.31 26.84 -3.40
C MET A 332 -17.06 27.71 -3.25
N ARG A 333 -16.85 28.26 -2.05
CA ARG A 333 -15.58 28.92 -1.71
C ARG A 333 -14.41 27.96 -1.88
N ARG A 334 -13.37 28.37 -2.62
CA ARG A 334 -12.14 27.61 -2.83
C ARG A 334 -11.55 27.05 -1.53
N SER A 335 -11.53 27.85 -0.45
CA SER A 335 -11.02 27.41 0.86
C SER A 335 -11.82 26.24 1.47
N ALA A 336 -13.15 26.23 1.29
CA ALA A 336 -14.02 25.17 1.78
C ALA A 336 -13.85 23.90 0.94
N ALA A 337 -13.74 24.03 -0.38
CA ALA A 337 -13.50 22.89 -1.27
C ALA A 337 -12.14 22.24 -1.01
N VAL A 338 -11.06 23.03 -0.92
CA VAL A 338 -9.70 22.54 -0.63
C VAL A 338 -9.60 21.90 0.77
N ALA A 339 -10.38 22.35 1.75
CA ALA A 339 -10.40 21.76 3.09
C ALA A 339 -10.79 20.27 3.07
N LEU A 340 -11.63 19.85 2.10
CA LEU A 340 -12.07 18.46 1.95
C LEU A 340 -10.93 17.47 1.62
N SER A 341 -9.78 17.97 1.18
CA SER A 341 -8.56 17.17 0.92
C SER A 341 -7.98 16.50 2.17
N SER A 342 -8.48 16.81 3.36
CA SER A 342 -8.05 16.23 4.63
C SER A 342 -9.24 15.73 5.46
N ARG A 343 -9.03 14.66 6.24
CA ARG A 343 -10.07 14.14 7.16
C ARG A 343 -10.53 15.21 8.16
N HIS A 344 -9.57 15.93 8.75
CA HIS A 344 -9.87 17.00 9.71
C HIS A 344 -10.69 18.12 9.06
N GLY A 345 -10.34 18.54 7.84
CA GLY A 345 -11.11 19.54 7.11
C GLY A 345 -12.53 19.09 6.80
N ARG A 346 -12.73 17.84 6.38
CA ARG A 346 -14.09 17.28 6.19
C ARG A 346 -14.93 17.31 7.46
N HIS A 347 -14.36 16.84 8.58
CA HIS A 347 -15.05 16.89 9.87
C HIS A 347 -15.37 18.32 10.32
N ARG A 348 -14.45 19.27 10.10
CA ARG A 348 -14.67 20.69 10.41
C ARG A 348 -15.80 21.28 9.58
N GLU A 349 -15.85 21.01 8.28
CA GLU A 349 -16.94 21.48 7.41
C GLU A 349 -18.29 20.83 7.78
N LEU A 350 -18.30 19.53 8.13
CA LEU A 350 -19.50 18.86 8.64
C LEU A 350 -19.99 19.43 9.97
N GLY A 351 -19.08 19.90 10.82
CA GLY A 351 -19.41 20.53 12.09
C GLY A 351 -20.24 21.82 11.94
N ARG A 352 -20.13 22.49 10.79
CA ARG A 352 -20.89 23.72 10.46
C ARG A 352 -22.30 23.44 9.94
N VAL A 353 -22.65 22.18 9.68
CA VAL A 353 -23.93 21.75 9.14
C VAL A 353 -24.85 21.30 10.27
N ALA A 354 -26.15 21.63 10.15
CA ALA A 354 -27.18 21.20 11.08
C ALA A 354 -27.23 19.66 11.17
N ALA A 355 -27.40 19.11 12.38
CA ALA A 355 -27.31 17.67 12.63
C ALA A 355 -28.18 16.80 11.68
N PRO A 356 -29.43 17.17 11.34
CA PRO A 356 -30.27 16.40 10.41
C PRO A 356 -29.72 16.31 8.98
N GLU A 357 -28.94 17.32 8.55
CA GLU A 357 -28.43 17.42 7.17
C GLU A 357 -27.02 16.83 7.01
N ARG A 358 -26.33 16.55 8.14
CA ARG A 358 -24.97 16.01 8.13
C ARG A 358 -24.79 14.73 7.31
N PRO A 359 -25.71 13.74 7.33
CA PRO A 359 -25.57 12.54 6.50
C PRO A 359 -25.53 12.88 5.00
N ALA A 360 -26.46 13.73 4.53
CA ALA A 360 -26.52 14.11 3.12
C ALA A 360 -25.29 14.94 2.69
N VAL A 361 -24.81 15.85 3.53
CA VAL A 361 -23.60 16.63 3.23
C VAL A 361 -22.36 15.73 3.23
N ARG A 362 -22.28 14.76 4.14
CA ARG A 362 -21.18 13.78 4.17
C ARG A 362 -21.11 12.98 2.88
N ASP A 363 -22.24 12.47 2.40
CA ASP A 363 -22.29 11.72 1.14
C ASP A 363 -21.88 12.58 -0.06
N ARG A 364 -22.21 13.88 -0.05
CA ARG A 364 -21.76 14.82 -1.08
C ARG A 364 -20.26 15.08 -0.98
N GLN A 365 -19.73 15.31 0.21
CA GLN A 365 -18.28 15.48 0.43
C GLN A 365 -17.50 14.24 -0.03
N ASP A 366 -18.01 13.04 0.28
CA ASP A 366 -17.37 11.78 -0.11
C ASP A 366 -17.41 11.58 -1.64
N ARG A 367 -18.49 11.99 -2.31
CA ARG A 367 -18.58 12.02 -3.79
C ARG A 367 -17.62 13.03 -4.41
N MET A 368 -17.59 14.28 -3.92
CA MET A 368 -16.65 15.30 -4.41
C MET A 368 -15.19 14.87 -4.27
N VAL A 369 -14.84 14.28 -3.13
CA VAL A 369 -13.49 13.75 -2.91
C VAL A 369 -13.20 12.56 -3.83
N ALA A 370 -14.20 11.72 -4.11
CA ALA A 370 -14.05 10.62 -5.05
C ALA A 370 -13.71 11.10 -6.46
N THR A 371 -14.51 12.04 -6.97
CA THR A 371 -14.31 12.66 -8.28
C THR A 371 -13.00 13.43 -8.34
N ALA A 372 -12.61 14.13 -7.26
CA ALA A 372 -11.33 14.82 -7.21
C ALA A 372 -10.12 13.88 -7.26
N GLU A 373 -10.19 12.74 -6.57
CA GLU A 373 -9.13 11.73 -6.66
C GLU A 373 -9.04 11.11 -8.06
N GLU A 374 -10.18 10.92 -8.73
CA GLU A 374 -10.25 10.39 -10.10
C GLU A 374 -9.65 11.38 -11.11
N ARG A 375 -10.13 12.64 -11.12
CA ARG A 375 -9.57 13.72 -11.95
C ARG A 375 -8.07 13.91 -11.68
N ALA A 376 -7.63 13.89 -10.41
CA ALA A 376 -6.22 14.00 -10.04
C ALA A 376 -5.34 12.81 -10.47
N SER A 377 -5.95 11.68 -10.84
CA SER A 377 -5.26 10.52 -11.42
C SER A 377 -5.27 10.52 -12.96
N GLU A 378 -6.28 11.14 -13.58
CA GLU A 378 -6.45 11.20 -15.03
C GLU A 378 -5.71 12.37 -15.69
N TYR A 379 -5.51 13.48 -14.97
CA TYR A 379 -4.67 14.60 -15.43
C TYR A 379 -3.20 14.16 -15.50
N ARG A 380 -2.87 13.45 -16.57
CA ARG A 380 -1.53 12.97 -16.91
C ARG A 380 -0.70 14.17 -17.38
N GLY A 381 0.05 14.76 -16.44
CA GLY A 381 1.11 15.74 -16.74
C GLY A 381 2.28 15.14 -17.49
#